data_AF-A0A9P4MXP2-F1
#
_entry.id   AF-A0A9P4MXP2-F1
#
_cell.length_a   1.000
_cell.length_b   1.000
_cell.length_c   1.000
_cell.angle_alpha   90.00
_cell.angle_beta   90.00
_cell.angle_gamma   90.00
#
_symmetry.space_group_name_H-M   'P 1'
#
loop_
_entity.id
_entity.type
_entity.pdbx_description
1 polymer ?
#
loop_
_entity_poly.entity_id
_entity_poly.type
_entity_poly.pdbx_seq_one_letter_code
_entity_poly.pdbx_strand_id
1 'polypeptide(L)' 'MADNGAVDEFHELGLKNGGTDNGKPGIRKEMSRQPYYAGFLIDPEGNNLEAVCVKK' A
#
# COMPACT_ATOMS: atom_id res chain seq x y z
N MET A 1 -6.29 -16.75 -0.33
CA MET A 1 -6.45 -15.75 0.75
C MET A 1 -5.13 -15.05 1.02
N ALA A 2 -4.45 -14.49 0.00
CA ALA A 2 -3.05 -14.11 0.17
C ALA A 2 -2.63 -13.05 -0.86
N ASP A 3 -3.11 -11.81 -0.73
CA ASP A 3 -2.59 -10.70 -1.56
C ASP A 3 -2.61 -9.37 -0.78
N ASN A 4 -3.55 -9.20 0.15
CA ASN A 4 -3.52 -8.09 1.12
C ASN A 4 -2.27 -8.11 2.01
N GLY A 5 -1.74 -9.30 2.35
CA GLY A 5 -0.57 -9.44 3.22
C GLY A 5 0.73 -8.91 2.59
N ALA A 6 0.85 -8.96 1.26
CA ALA A 6 2.02 -8.41 0.57
C ALA A 6 2.03 -6.87 0.62
N VAL A 7 0.85 -6.24 0.55
CA VAL A 7 0.72 -4.77 0.69
C VAL A 7 0.99 -4.34 2.14
N ASP A 8 0.58 -5.15 3.12
CA ASP A 8 0.86 -4.90 4.54
C ASP A 8 2.36 -5.04 4.85
N GLU A 9 2.99 -6.12 4.37
CA GLU A 9 4.43 -6.36 4.52
C GLU A 9 5.27 -5.28 3.80
N PHE A 10 4.85 -4.87 2.59
CA PHE A 10 5.46 -3.74 1.89
C PHE A 10 5.39 -2.46 2.73
N HIS A 11 4.24 -2.16 3.35
CA HIS A 11 4.06 -0.97 4.17
C HIS A 11 4.92 -1.02 5.43
N GLU A 12 4.87 -2.13 6.18
CA GLU A 12 5.68 -2.32 7.37
C GLU A 12 7.20 -2.25 7.09
N LEU A 13 7.66 -2.92 6.02
CA LEU A 13 9.06 -2.90 5.64
C LEU A 13 9.49 -1.52 5.16
N GLY A 14 8.66 -0.84 4.37
CA GLY A 14 8.95 0.52 3.92
C GLY A 14 9.12 1.48 5.09
N LEU A 15 8.25 1.40 6.10
CA LEU A 15 8.40 2.18 7.34
C LEU A 15 9.71 1.85 8.09
N LYS A 16 10.05 0.56 8.21
CA LYS A 16 11.30 0.13 8.87
C LYS A 16 12.55 0.59 8.15
N ASN A 17 12.50 0.77 6.83
CA ASN A 17 13.63 1.21 6.00
C ASN A 17 13.71 2.74 5.86
N GLY A 18 12.94 3.51 6.63
CA GLY A 18 12.98 4.98 6.63
C GLY A 18 11.94 5.64 5.73
N GLY A 19 11.00 4.87 5.18
CA GLY A 19 9.82 5.39 4.54
C GLY A 19 8.85 6.01 5.57
N THR A 20 8.06 6.97 5.12
CA THR A 20 7.03 7.64 5.91
C THR A 20 5.65 7.14 5.50
N ASP A 21 4.76 6.89 6.47
CA ASP A 21 3.38 6.52 6.20
C ASP A 21 2.66 7.63 5.43
N ASN A 22 2.16 7.32 4.24
CA ASN A 22 1.36 8.23 3.41
C ASN A 22 -0.08 7.73 3.22
N GLY A 23 -0.42 6.61 3.84
CA GLY A 23 -1.71 5.97 3.68
C GLY A 23 -1.63 4.50 4.00
N LYS A 24 -2.20 4.13 5.15
CA LYS A 24 -2.19 2.74 5.61
C LYS A 24 -2.81 1.76 4.60
N PRO A 25 -2.32 0.51 4.56
CA PRO A 25 -2.90 -0.58 3.81
C PRO A 25 -4.40 -0.72 4.11
N GLY A 26 -5.23 -0.68 3.06
CA GLY A 26 -6.67 -0.71 3.25
C GLY A 26 -7.45 -0.95 1.96
N ILE A 27 -8.70 -1.42 2.10
CA ILE A 27 -9.61 -1.57 0.97
C ILE A 27 -10.08 -0.18 0.54
N ARG A 28 -9.72 0.21 -0.68
CA ARG A 28 -10.17 1.44 -1.31
C ARG A 28 -11.39 1.12 -2.18
N LYS A 29 -12.53 1.67 -1.78
CA LYS A 29 -13.83 1.51 -2.47
C LYS A 29 -14.25 2.78 -3.23
N GLU A 30 -13.60 3.91 -2.95
CA GLU A 30 -14.07 5.23 -3.36
C GLU A 30 -13.71 5.62 -4.81
N MET A 31 -12.72 4.97 -5.44
CA MET A 31 -12.19 5.40 -6.75
C MET A 31 -12.19 4.34 -7.85
N SER A 32 -12.61 3.10 -7.60
CA SER A 32 -12.60 2.04 -8.62
C SER A 32 -13.91 1.25 -8.66
N ARG A 33 -14.33 0.87 -9.88
CA ARG A 33 -15.50 -0.01 -10.10
C ARG A 33 -15.35 -1.37 -9.40
N GLN A 34 -14.14 -1.75 -9.01
CA GLN A 34 -13.85 -2.91 -8.16
C GLN A 34 -13.06 -2.48 -6.91
N PRO A 35 -13.41 -3.02 -5.74
CA PRO A 35 -12.65 -2.76 -4.51
C PRO A 35 -11.24 -3.35 -4.65
N TYR A 36 -10.22 -2.51 -4.45
CA TYR A 36 -8.81 -2.92 -4.45
C TYR A 36 -8.20 -2.63 -3.08
N TYR A 37 -7.16 -3.37 -2.72
CA TYR A 37 -6.42 -3.15 -1.47
C TYR A 37 -5.12 -2.41 -1.79
N ALA A 38 -4.89 -1.27 -1.14
CA ALA A 38 -3.71 -0.46 -1.43
C ALA A 38 -3.10 0.17 -0.17
N GLY A 39 -1.78 0.34 -0.20
CA GLY A 39 -0.99 1.03 0.81
C GLY A 39 0.01 2.00 0.18
N PHE A 40 0.32 3.08 0.89
CA PHE A 40 1.09 4.22 0.40
C PHE A 40 2.22 4.58 1.38
N LEU A 41 3.39 4.84 0.84
CA LEU A 41 4.58 5.25 1.58
C LEU A 41 5.31 6.35 0.83
N ILE A 42 5.91 7.30 1.55
CA ILE A 42 6.92 8.20 0.98
C ILE A 42 8.29 7.61 1.28
N ASP A 43 9.10 7.37 0.26
CA ASP A 43 10.49 6.95 0.47
C ASP A 43 11.40 8.15 0.85
N PRO A 44 12.62 7.92 1.35
CA PRO A 44 13.54 8.99 1.78
C PRO A 44 13.87 10.05 0.71
N GLU A 45 13.77 9.70 -0.57
CA GLU A 45 13.97 10.60 -1.71
C GLU A 45 12.70 11.43 -2.03
N GLY A 46 11.59 11.15 -1.34
CA GLY A 46 10.34 11.88 -1.47
C GLY A 46 9.38 11.33 -2.51
N ASN A 47 9.61 10.13 -3.07
CA ASN A 47 8.67 9.53 -4.01
C ASN A 47 7.53 8.83 -3.27
N ASN A 48 6.32 8.96 -3.82
CA ASN A 48 5.16 8.25 -3.34
C ASN A 48 5.12 6.85 -3.94
N LEU A 49 5.44 5.86 -3.12
CA LEU A 49 5.36 4.45 -3.46
C LEU A 49 3.96 3.92 -3.14
N GLU A 50 3.35 3.27 -4.12
CA GLU A 50 2.02 2.67 -4.01
C GLU A 50 2.12 1.16 -4.26
N ALA A 51 1.61 0.37 -3.31
CA ALA A 51 1.44 -1.07 -3.47
C ALA A 51 -0.05 -1.38 -3.59
N VAL A 52 -0.43 -2.05 -4.67
CA VAL A 52 -1.83 -2.38 -4.98
C VAL A 52 -2.00 -3.88 -5.19
N CYS A 53 -2.98 -4.41 -4.49
CA CYS A 53 -3.54 -5.74 -4.65
C CYS A 53 -4.92 -5.62 -5.32
N VAL A 54 -5.04 -6.16 -6.53
CA VAL A 54 -6.32 -6.31 -7.23
C VAL A 54 -6.66 -7.80 -7.34
N LYS A 55 -7.88 -8.17 -6.95
CA LYS A 55 -8.41 -9.49 -7.31
C LYS A 55 -8.77 -9.47 -8.80
N LYS A 56 -8.12 -10.32 -9.59
CA LYS A 56 -8.54 -10.63 -10.96
C LYS A 56 -9.92 -11.29 -10.97
#